data_AF-A0A6A3H9S3-F1
#
_entry.id   AF-A0A6A3H9S3-F1
#
_cell.length_a   1.000
_cell.length_b   1.000
_cell.length_c   1.000
_cell.angle_alpha   90.00
_cell.angle_beta   90.00
_cell.angle_gamma   90.00
#
_symmetry.space_group_name_H-M   'P 1'
#
loop_
_entity.id
_entity.type
_entity.pdbx_description
1 polymer ?
#
loop_
_entity_poly.entity_id
_entity_poly.type
_entity_poly.pdbx_seq_one_letter_code
_entity_poly.pdbx_strand_id
1 'polypeptide(L)'
;MARRHDVNANDIDLEEGELDTDDLEAAGCAVCTLGAHRLRLPIAPQVQLPAPGAPVHSVTARVDAAHTLQRENQELRTQVIEQVLLSREHVERDYAALEDRVADFRARAERTDTAEALLRVERDSSTEQYNDLQAQLRAAQDQIADLTTQLAHAPATPPPSTVPLARLFAAQGERDDARAERDDLRVDLAAAQAALSPVQARADAAEAERDQVRQLVATAEQQRDRVTRVLVVAEQERDGALDMRDQARRISTALRRERDAAVTERDQTRQAVAALEQRRDAAVAERDQARLALTAQRQQRALVDEELRVTRTSLSQSRAESEAA
;
A
#
# COMPACT_ATOMS: atom_id res chain seq x y z
N MET A 1 -25.19 -1.74 -42.22
CA MET A 1 -25.12 -2.54 -40.97
C MET A 1 -23.65 -2.69 -40.61
N ALA A 2 -23.11 -1.72 -39.87
CA ALA A 2 -21.80 -1.88 -39.27
C ALA A 2 -21.90 -2.97 -38.21
N ARG A 3 -20.94 -3.89 -38.17
CA ARG A 3 -20.87 -4.97 -37.19
C ARG A 3 -20.84 -4.34 -35.81
N ARG A 4 -21.97 -4.38 -35.08
CA ARG A 4 -22.01 -4.09 -33.65
C ARG A 4 -20.96 -5.01 -33.03
N HIS A 5 -20.00 -4.41 -32.33
CA HIS A 5 -19.08 -5.20 -31.52
C HIS A 5 -19.94 -5.76 -30.41
N ASP A 6 -20.22 -7.06 -30.45
CA ASP A 6 -20.78 -7.77 -29.32
C ASP A 6 -19.76 -7.60 -28.19
N VAL A 7 -19.95 -6.59 -27.34
CA VAL A 7 -19.28 -6.50 -26.05
C VAL A 7 -19.82 -7.71 -25.29
N ASN A 8 -18.99 -8.75 -25.24
CA ASN A 8 -19.40 -10.03 -24.70
C ASN A 8 -19.65 -9.84 -23.21
N ALA A 9 -20.70 -10.44 -22.64
CA ALA A 9 -20.85 -10.50 -21.19
C ALA A 9 -19.58 -11.08 -20.53
N ASN A 10 -18.85 -11.94 -21.25
CA ASN A 10 -17.55 -12.47 -20.84
C ASN A 10 -16.38 -11.44 -20.85
N ASP A 11 -16.53 -10.26 -21.45
CA ASP A 11 -15.56 -9.16 -21.32
C ASP A 11 -15.75 -8.40 -19.99
N ILE A 12 -16.86 -8.66 -19.29
CA ILE A 12 -17.28 -8.02 -18.03
C ILE A 12 -17.35 -9.05 -16.87
N ASP A 13 -17.62 -10.31 -17.18
CA ASP A 13 -17.51 -11.44 -16.25
C ASP A 13 -16.03 -11.76 -16.00
N LEU A 14 -15.39 -10.89 -15.20
CA LEU A 14 -14.31 -11.34 -14.33
C LEU A 14 -14.98 -12.25 -13.29
N GLU A 15 -14.77 -13.55 -13.42
CA GLU A 15 -15.38 -14.64 -12.66
C GLU A 15 -15.79 -14.23 -11.23
N GLU A 16 -17.04 -14.51 -10.85
CA GLU A 16 -17.56 -14.32 -9.48
C GLU A 16 -16.69 -14.98 -8.40
N GLY A 17 -15.81 -15.93 -8.78
CA GLY A 17 -14.86 -16.61 -7.91
C GLY A 17 -13.55 -15.86 -7.60
N GLU A 18 -13.28 -14.69 -8.19
CA GLU A 18 -12.01 -13.96 -7.97
C GLU A 18 -12.14 -12.71 -7.09
N LEU A 19 -13.37 -12.39 -6.66
CA LEU A 19 -13.65 -11.32 -5.70
C LEU A 19 -13.94 -11.92 -4.32
N ASP A 20 -13.20 -12.95 -3.93
CA ASP A 20 -13.26 -13.50 -2.57
C ASP A 20 -12.98 -12.36 -1.58
N THR A 21 -14.05 -11.78 -1.07
CA THR A 21 -14.05 -10.98 0.15
C THR A 21 -13.59 -11.83 1.33
N ASP A 22 -13.66 -13.16 1.17
CA ASP A 22 -13.02 -14.14 2.04
C ASP A 22 -11.50 -13.96 2.06
N ASP A 23 -10.83 -13.41 1.04
CA ASP A 23 -9.41 -13.04 1.16
C ASP A 23 -9.20 -11.78 2.03
N LEU A 24 -10.18 -10.87 2.13
CA LEU A 24 -10.10 -9.73 3.05
C LEU A 24 -10.50 -10.09 4.50
N GLU A 25 -11.41 -11.05 4.69
CA GLU A 25 -11.78 -11.56 6.03
C GLU A 25 -10.84 -12.68 6.53
N ALA A 26 -10.30 -13.54 5.65
CA ALA A 26 -9.38 -14.62 5.98
C ALA A 26 -7.91 -14.16 6.03
N ALA A 27 -7.50 -13.16 5.24
CA ALA A 27 -6.26 -12.43 5.50
C ALA A 27 -6.52 -11.42 6.63
N GLY A 28 -6.85 -11.93 7.82
CA GLY A 28 -7.21 -11.12 8.97
C GLY A 28 -6.25 -9.94 9.11
N CYS A 29 -6.80 -8.72 9.04
CA CYS A 29 -6.15 -7.43 9.28
C CYS A 29 -4.62 -7.54 9.29
N ALA A 30 -3.96 -7.30 8.15
CA ALA A 30 -2.50 -7.33 8.08
C ALA A 30 -1.88 -6.38 9.14
N VAL A 31 -2.55 -5.27 9.45
CA VAL A 31 -2.18 -4.37 10.56
C VAL A 31 -2.21 -5.06 11.93
N CYS A 32 -3.07 -6.05 12.13
CA CYS A 32 -3.23 -6.81 13.35
C CYS A 32 -2.22 -7.96 13.45
N THR A 33 -1.84 -8.60 12.35
CA THR A 33 -0.69 -9.52 12.30
C THR A 33 0.65 -8.77 12.47
N LEU A 34 0.79 -7.59 11.84
CA LEU A 34 1.91 -6.67 12.07
C LEU A 34 1.94 -6.12 13.51
N GLY A 35 0.77 -5.90 14.13
CA GLY A 35 0.65 -5.59 15.56
C GLY A 35 1.18 -6.70 16.48
N ALA A 36 1.15 -7.96 16.01
CA ALA A 36 1.76 -9.10 16.71
C ALA A 36 3.30 -9.13 16.60
N HIS A 37 3.90 -8.36 15.70
CA HIS A 37 5.35 -8.15 15.62
C HIS A 37 5.86 -7.04 16.56
N ARG A 38 5.05 -6.62 17.54
CA ARG A 38 5.50 -5.77 18.65
C ARG A 38 6.79 -6.37 19.24
N LEU A 39 7.85 -5.56 19.23
CA LEU A 39 9.16 -5.90 19.79
C LEU A 39 8.98 -6.46 21.21
N ARG A 40 9.05 -7.78 21.34
CA ARG A 40 9.20 -8.43 22.65
C ARG A 40 10.64 -8.17 23.08
N LEU A 41 10.82 -7.11 23.87
CA LEU A 41 12.07 -6.84 24.55
C LEU A 41 12.47 -8.11 25.34
N PRO A 42 13.73 -8.56 25.23
CA PRO A 42 14.22 -9.64 26.07
C PRO A 42 14.03 -9.26 27.54
N ILE A 43 13.60 -10.24 28.34
CA ILE A 43 13.40 -10.08 29.79
C ILE A 43 14.72 -9.57 30.37
N ALA A 44 14.66 -8.47 31.12
CA ALA A 44 15.85 -7.88 31.74
C ALA A 44 16.60 -8.96 32.54
N PRO A 45 17.95 -9.02 32.44
CA PRO A 45 18.72 -9.96 33.21
C PRO A 45 18.45 -9.70 34.70
N GLN A 46 18.06 -10.76 35.43
CA GLN A 46 17.80 -10.72 36.86
C GLN A 46 19.14 -10.65 37.61
N VAL A 47 19.81 -9.49 37.53
CA VAL A 47 21.11 -9.30 38.16
C VAL A 47 20.91 -8.99 39.64
N GLN A 48 21.33 -9.90 40.50
CA GLN A 48 21.51 -9.62 41.93
C GLN A 48 22.76 -8.75 42.09
N LEU A 49 22.57 -7.43 42.04
CA LEU A 49 23.61 -6.49 42.44
C LEU A 49 23.85 -6.62 43.95
N PRO A 50 25.11 -6.79 44.42
CA PRO A 50 25.41 -6.76 45.84
C PRO A 50 24.97 -5.42 46.43
N ALA A 51 24.32 -5.45 47.59
CA ALA A 51 23.83 -4.24 48.24
C ALA A 51 24.96 -3.20 48.43
N PRO A 52 24.70 -1.90 48.26
CA PRO A 52 25.66 -0.85 48.53
C PRO A 52 26.25 -1.01 49.94
N GLY A 53 27.58 -1.14 50.06
CA GLY A 53 28.27 -1.35 51.34
C GLY A 53 28.55 -2.81 51.71
N ALA A 54 28.19 -3.79 50.88
CA ALA A 54 28.57 -5.19 51.12
C ALA A 54 30.10 -5.40 51.08
N PRO A 55 30.69 -6.19 52.00
CA PRO A 55 32.13 -6.46 52.02
C PRO A 55 32.61 -7.04 50.69
N VAL A 56 33.64 -6.42 50.10
CA VAL A 56 34.23 -6.88 48.83
C VAL A 56 35.28 -7.92 49.16
N HIS A 57 35.00 -9.19 48.88
CA HIS A 57 35.85 -10.31 49.32
C HIS A 57 37.13 -10.45 48.47
N SER A 58 37.12 -10.02 47.20
CA SER A 58 38.33 -9.76 46.41
C SER A 58 38.05 -8.83 45.22
N VAL A 59 39.05 -8.04 44.81
CA VAL A 59 38.97 -7.19 43.61
C VAL A 59 38.82 -8.05 42.35
N THR A 60 39.53 -9.18 42.29
CA THR A 60 39.47 -10.15 41.18
C THR A 60 38.04 -10.64 40.94
N ALA A 61 37.31 -11.05 41.98
CA ALA A 61 35.94 -11.52 41.85
C ALA A 61 34.97 -10.43 41.32
N ARG A 62 35.22 -9.15 41.66
CA ARG A 62 34.43 -8.04 41.10
C ARG A 62 34.74 -7.80 39.63
N VAL A 63 36.00 -7.91 39.22
CA VAL A 63 36.41 -7.77 37.82
C VAL A 63 35.79 -8.90 36.98
N ASP A 64 35.80 -10.14 37.49
CA ASP A 64 35.17 -11.28 36.81
C ASP A 64 33.65 -11.13 36.67
N ALA A 65 32.97 -10.63 37.71
CA ALA A 65 31.54 -10.32 37.67
C ALA A 65 31.24 -9.20 36.66
N ALA A 66 32.06 -8.14 36.62
CA ALA A 66 31.92 -7.05 35.66
C ALA A 66 32.11 -7.53 34.21
N HIS A 67 33.08 -8.40 33.96
CA HIS A 67 33.29 -9.00 32.63
C HIS A 67 32.14 -9.92 32.21
N THR A 68 31.52 -10.63 33.15
CA THR A 68 30.32 -11.44 32.87
C THR A 68 29.14 -10.55 32.48
N LEU A 69 28.86 -9.51 33.26
CA LEU A 69 27.79 -8.54 32.95
C LEU A 69 28.02 -7.82 31.62
N GLN A 70 29.27 -7.50 31.30
CA GLN A 70 29.61 -6.88 30.01
C GLN A 70 29.29 -7.80 28.84
N ARG A 71 29.58 -9.10 28.95
CA ARG A 71 29.24 -10.09 27.90
C ARG A 71 27.73 -10.23 27.74
N GLU A 72 27.00 -10.41 28.83
CA GLU A 72 25.53 -10.50 28.80
C GLU A 72 24.90 -9.23 28.19
N ASN A 73 25.40 -8.03 28.54
CA ASN A 73 24.90 -6.79 27.98
C ASN A 73 25.19 -6.64 26.48
N GLN A 74 26.35 -7.13 26.01
CA GLN A 74 26.69 -7.16 24.59
C GLN A 74 25.81 -8.14 23.82
N GLU A 75 25.57 -9.33 24.36
CA GLU A 75 24.68 -10.34 23.77
C GLU A 75 23.25 -9.80 23.63
N LEU A 76 22.70 -9.21 24.70
CA LEU A 76 21.37 -8.60 24.68
C LEU A 76 21.26 -7.45 23.67
N ARG A 77 22.28 -6.59 23.56
CA ARG A 77 22.30 -5.49 22.58
C ARG A 77 22.29 -6.02 21.14
N THR A 78 23.11 -7.03 20.85
CA THR A 78 23.13 -7.67 19.53
C THR A 78 21.77 -8.26 19.20
N GLN A 79 21.18 -9.00 20.15
CA GLN A 79 19.87 -9.62 19.99
C GLN A 79 18.76 -8.59 19.72
N VAL A 80 18.73 -7.49 20.47
CA VAL A 80 17.74 -6.41 20.26
C VAL A 80 17.92 -5.77 18.88
N ILE A 81 19.15 -5.51 18.46
CA ILE A 81 19.42 -4.92 17.14
C ILE A 81 18.97 -5.86 16.02
N GLU A 82 19.32 -7.15 16.11
CA GLU A 82 18.89 -8.15 15.13
C GLU A 82 17.36 -8.25 15.06
N GLN A 83 16.68 -8.30 16.21
CA GLN A 83 15.22 -8.35 16.26
C GLN A 83 14.58 -7.12 15.61
N VAL A 84 15.13 -5.92 15.87
CA VAL A 84 14.62 -4.68 15.26
C VAL A 84 14.86 -4.66 13.76
N LEU A 85 16.04 -5.08 13.28
CA LEU A 85 16.33 -5.12 11.85
C LEU A 85 15.46 -6.14 11.13
N LEU A 86 15.28 -7.33 11.70
CA LEU A 86 14.38 -8.35 11.17
C LEU A 86 12.94 -7.81 11.12
N SER A 87 12.44 -7.22 12.21
CA SER A 87 11.07 -6.66 12.23
C SER A 87 10.88 -5.58 11.17
N ARG A 88 11.88 -4.71 10.96
CA ARG A 88 11.85 -3.70 9.91
C ARG A 88 11.83 -4.33 8.52
N GLU A 89 12.65 -5.35 8.29
CA GLU A 89 12.71 -6.01 7.00
C GLU A 89 11.38 -6.70 6.66
N HIS A 90 10.72 -7.32 7.64
CA HIS A 90 9.38 -7.88 7.45
C HIS A 90 8.38 -6.79 7.08
N VAL A 91 8.33 -5.68 7.83
CA VAL A 91 7.43 -4.55 7.54
C VAL A 91 7.71 -3.94 6.15
N GLU A 92 8.98 -3.87 5.72
CA GLU A 92 9.34 -3.37 4.39
C GLU A 92 8.88 -4.33 3.27
N ARG A 93 8.99 -5.65 3.47
CA ARG A 93 8.47 -6.64 2.50
C ARG A 93 6.94 -6.63 2.45
N ASP A 94 6.28 -6.59 3.61
CA ASP A 94 4.82 -6.58 3.70
C ASP A 94 4.25 -5.31 3.04
N TYR A 95 4.88 -4.16 3.25
CA TYR A 95 4.53 -2.92 2.56
C TYR A 95 4.65 -3.05 1.03
N ALA A 96 5.74 -3.63 0.53
CA ALA A 96 5.95 -3.79 -0.91
C ALA A 96 4.90 -4.71 -1.54
N ALA A 97 4.59 -5.84 -0.90
CA ALA A 97 3.54 -6.75 -1.36
C ALA A 97 2.15 -6.06 -1.39
N LEU A 98 1.87 -5.21 -0.39
CA LEU A 98 0.61 -4.46 -0.33
C LEU A 98 0.55 -3.33 -1.36
N GLU A 99 1.69 -2.70 -1.66
CA GLU A 99 1.82 -1.69 -2.72
C GLU A 99 1.52 -2.30 -4.10
N ASP A 100 2.08 -3.47 -4.40
CA ASP A 100 1.78 -4.23 -5.63
C ASP A 100 0.30 -4.61 -5.70
N ARG A 101 -0.27 -5.12 -4.60
CA ARG A 101 -1.69 -5.50 -4.54
C ARG A 101 -2.63 -4.31 -4.77
N VAL A 102 -2.30 -3.14 -4.19
CA VAL A 102 -3.07 -1.91 -4.43
C VAL A 102 -2.94 -1.43 -5.87
N ALA A 103 -1.77 -1.58 -6.50
CA ALA A 103 -1.59 -1.26 -7.91
C ALA A 103 -2.48 -2.14 -8.80
N ASP A 104 -2.56 -3.44 -8.51
CA ASP A 104 -3.46 -4.37 -9.20
C ASP A 104 -4.94 -3.97 -9.03
N PHE A 105 -5.37 -3.62 -7.82
CA PHE A 105 -6.74 -3.15 -7.60
C PHE A 105 -7.05 -1.85 -8.33
N ARG A 106 -6.09 -0.92 -8.42
CA ARG A 106 -6.25 0.32 -9.21
C ARG A 106 -6.40 0.02 -10.70
N ALA A 107 -5.57 -0.87 -11.25
CA ALA A 107 -5.68 -1.30 -12.64
C ALA A 107 -6.99 -2.05 -12.92
N ARG A 108 -7.53 -2.79 -11.93
CA ARG A 108 -8.86 -3.40 -12.01
C ARG A 108 -9.97 -2.35 -12.01
N ALA A 109 -9.90 -1.36 -11.11
CA ALA A 109 -10.87 -0.27 -11.03
C ALA A 109 -10.94 0.52 -12.33
N GLU A 110 -9.78 0.86 -12.92
CA GLU A 110 -9.72 1.55 -14.20
C GLU A 110 -10.35 0.72 -15.33
N ARG A 111 -10.05 -0.59 -15.39
CA ARG A 111 -10.69 -1.49 -16.35
C ARG A 111 -12.21 -1.53 -16.18
N THR A 112 -12.72 -1.63 -14.96
CA THR A 112 -14.16 -1.63 -14.71
C THR A 112 -14.82 -0.31 -15.08
N ASP A 113 -14.17 0.83 -14.81
CA ASP A 113 -14.68 2.15 -15.19
C ASP A 113 -14.75 2.31 -16.71
N THR A 114 -13.72 1.82 -17.43
CA THR A 114 -13.73 1.86 -18.90
C THR A 114 -14.80 0.96 -19.50
N ALA A 115 -15.02 -0.24 -18.94
CA ALA A 115 -16.06 -1.16 -19.39
C ALA A 115 -17.46 -0.58 -19.15
N GLU A 116 -17.72 -0.02 -17.96
CA GLU A 116 -18.98 0.65 -17.64
C GLU A 116 -19.26 1.83 -18.59
N ALA A 117 -18.24 2.64 -18.89
CA ALA A 117 -18.35 3.76 -19.82
C ALA A 117 -18.76 3.30 -21.23
N LEU A 118 -18.17 2.21 -21.73
CA LEU A 118 -18.53 1.63 -23.04
C LEU A 118 -19.97 1.11 -23.05
N LEU A 119 -20.41 0.42 -22.00
CA LEU A 119 -21.79 -0.06 -21.87
C LEU A 119 -22.81 1.07 -21.80
N ARG A 120 -22.47 2.19 -21.14
CA ARG A 120 -23.33 3.38 -21.13
C ARG A 120 -23.50 3.99 -22.51
N VAL A 121 -22.43 4.02 -23.31
CA VAL A 121 -22.51 4.47 -24.71
C VAL A 121 -23.40 3.53 -25.53
N GLU A 122 -23.26 2.21 -25.37
CA GLU A 122 -24.12 1.24 -26.07
C GLU A 122 -25.59 1.36 -25.63
N ARG A 123 -25.84 1.60 -24.34
CA ARG A 123 -27.19 1.84 -23.80
C ARG A 123 -27.84 3.06 -24.46
N ASP A 124 -27.08 4.15 -24.60
CA ASP A 124 -27.60 5.39 -25.18
C ASP A 124 -27.90 5.18 -26.67
N SER A 125 -27.00 4.52 -27.41
CA SER A 125 -27.18 4.11 -28.81
C SER A 125 -28.40 3.19 -29.01
N SER A 126 -28.55 2.16 -28.17
CA SER A 126 -29.69 1.24 -28.21
C SER A 126 -31.01 1.96 -27.89
N THR A 127 -30.98 2.91 -26.95
CA THR A 127 -32.14 3.73 -26.59
C THR A 127 -32.56 4.63 -27.76
N GLU A 128 -31.61 5.25 -28.46
CA GLU A 128 -31.89 6.04 -29.66
C GLU A 128 -32.52 5.17 -30.77
N GLN A 129 -31.95 4.00 -31.04
CA GLN A 129 -32.47 3.08 -32.05
C GLN A 129 -33.89 2.58 -31.73
N TYR A 130 -34.17 2.28 -30.46
CA TYR A 130 -35.52 1.95 -30.01
C TYR A 130 -36.49 3.12 -30.24
N ASN A 131 -36.11 4.34 -29.89
CA ASN A 131 -36.95 5.53 -30.07
C ASN A 131 -37.26 5.79 -31.56
N ASP A 132 -36.26 5.65 -32.43
CA ASP A 132 -36.42 5.80 -33.88
C ASP A 132 -37.36 4.74 -34.46
N LEU A 133 -37.21 3.48 -34.06
CA LEU A 133 -38.09 2.38 -34.49
C LEU A 133 -39.52 2.58 -33.97
N GLN A 134 -39.68 3.06 -32.74
CA GLN A 134 -40.99 3.37 -32.19
C GLN A 134 -41.66 4.54 -32.92
N ALA A 135 -40.89 5.54 -33.35
CA ALA A 135 -41.40 6.62 -34.20
C ALA A 135 -41.82 6.11 -35.59
N GLN A 136 -41.03 5.22 -36.21
CA GLN A 136 -41.39 4.56 -37.48
C GLN A 136 -42.67 3.72 -37.35
N LEU A 137 -42.80 2.98 -36.25
CA LEU A 137 -43.99 2.16 -35.98
C LEU A 137 -45.25 3.04 -35.86
N ARG A 138 -45.18 4.15 -35.13
CA ARG A 138 -46.29 5.11 -35.03
C ARG A 138 -46.63 5.70 -36.40
N ALA A 139 -45.64 6.12 -37.17
CA ALA A 139 -45.86 6.65 -38.52
C ALA A 139 -46.53 5.63 -39.46
N ALA A 140 -46.13 4.35 -39.38
CA ALA A 140 -46.77 3.29 -40.16
C ALA A 140 -48.23 3.04 -39.73
N GLN A 141 -48.53 3.10 -38.44
CA GLN A 141 -49.88 3.00 -37.90
C GLN A 141 -50.76 4.19 -38.35
N ASP A 142 -50.22 5.41 -38.29
CA ASP A 142 -50.91 6.62 -38.73
C ASP A 142 -51.20 6.57 -40.25
N GLN A 143 -50.27 6.08 -41.06
CA GLN A 143 -50.49 5.87 -42.51
C GLN A 143 -51.62 4.87 -42.79
N ILE A 144 -51.67 3.75 -42.05
CA ILE A 144 -52.77 2.78 -42.17
C ILE A 144 -54.10 3.41 -41.77
N ALA A 145 -54.12 4.20 -40.69
CA ALA A 145 -55.32 4.89 -40.23
C ALA A 145 -55.81 5.93 -41.27
N ASP A 146 -54.90 6.67 -41.88
CA ASP A 146 -55.20 7.65 -42.92
C ASP A 146 -55.74 6.96 -44.19
N LEU A 147 -55.07 5.94 -44.70
CA LEU A 147 -55.55 5.15 -45.86
C LEU A 147 -56.91 4.50 -45.58
N THR A 148 -57.13 4.00 -44.36
CA THR A 148 -58.43 3.45 -43.94
C THR A 148 -59.52 4.53 -43.95
N THR A 149 -59.19 5.74 -43.50
CA THR A 149 -60.10 6.89 -43.50
C THR A 149 -60.43 7.33 -44.93
N GLN A 150 -59.42 7.45 -45.80
CA GLN A 150 -59.60 7.78 -47.21
C GLN A 150 -60.49 6.74 -47.92
N LEU A 151 -60.26 5.45 -47.65
CA LEU A 151 -61.07 4.35 -48.20
C LEU A 151 -62.54 4.42 -47.72
N ALA A 152 -62.78 4.81 -46.47
CA ALA A 152 -64.13 4.97 -45.92
C ALA A 152 -64.90 6.15 -46.53
N HIS A 153 -64.20 7.19 -46.98
CA HIS A 153 -64.80 8.37 -47.63
C HIS A 153 -64.95 8.19 -49.14
N ALA A 154 -64.33 7.17 -49.74
CA ALA A 154 -64.47 6.86 -51.15
C ALA A 154 -65.92 6.39 -51.47
N PRO A 155 -66.57 6.94 -52.50
CA PRO A 155 -67.99 6.69 -52.78
C PRO A 155 -68.27 5.22 -53.13
N ALA A 156 -69.14 4.57 -52.33
CA ALA A 156 -69.44 3.13 -52.46
C ALA A 156 -70.69 2.83 -53.31
N THR A 157 -71.64 3.76 -53.42
CA THR A 157 -72.92 3.56 -54.13
C THR A 157 -73.46 4.88 -54.72
N PRO A 158 -74.02 4.87 -55.93
CA PRO A 158 -74.56 6.07 -56.55
C PRO A 158 -75.95 6.43 -56.02
N PRO A 159 -76.31 7.74 -55.92
CA PRO A 159 -77.69 8.14 -55.79
C PRO A 159 -78.44 7.84 -57.11
N PRO A 160 -79.72 7.43 -57.06
CA PRO A 160 -80.50 7.16 -58.25
C PRO A 160 -80.73 8.48 -59.01
N SER A 161 -80.28 8.57 -60.26
CA SER A 161 -80.60 9.74 -61.11
C SER A 161 -80.96 9.34 -62.53
N THR A 162 -82.07 9.93 -62.98
CA THR A 162 -82.64 9.87 -64.33
C THR A 162 -81.98 10.97 -65.17
N VAL A 163 -80.92 10.63 -65.90
CA VAL A 163 -80.06 11.62 -66.60
C VAL A 163 -79.90 11.25 -68.09
N PRO A 164 -79.83 12.23 -69.03
CA PRO A 164 -79.68 11.97 -70.48
C PRO A 164 -78.43 11.16 -70.86
N LEU A 165 -78.52 10.38 -71.95
CA LEU A 165 -77.49 9.44 -72.46
C LEU A 165 -76.04 10.00 -72.55
N ALA A 166 -75.85 11.24 -72.98
CA ALA A 166 -74.50 11.84 -73.06
C ALA A 166 -73.86 12.08 -71.68
N ARG A 167 -74.69 12.42 -70.67
CA ARG A 167 -74.24 12.55 -69.27
C ARG A 167 -74.07 11.20 -68.59
N LEU A 168 -74.73 10.14 -69.08
CA LEU A 168 -74.51 8.77 -68.59
C LEU A 168 -73.10 8.27 -68.91
N PHE A 169 -72.59 8.49 -70.12
CA PHE A 169 -71.22 8.08 -70.46
C PHE A 169 -70.16 8.86 -69.66
N ALA A 170 -70.34 10.18 -69.47
CA ALA A 170 -69.45 10.97 -68.62
C ALA A 170 -69.50 10.52 -67.15
N ALA A 171 -70.71 10.35 -66.60
CA ALA A 171 -70.91 9.82 -65.25
C ALA A 171 -70.46 8.35 -65.11
N GLN A 172 -70.27 7.63 -66.21
CA GLN A 172 -69.74 6.27 -66.21
C GLN A 172 -68.22 6.26 -66.23
N GLY A 173 -67.59 7.15 -66.99
CA GLY A 173 -66.14 7.40 -66.89
C GLY A 173 -65.73 7.83 -65.48
N GLU A 174 -66.43 8.81 -64.89
CA GLU A 174 -66.18 9.27 -63.51
C GLU A 174 -66.32 8.14 -62.46
N ARG A 175 -67.20 7.16 -62.72
CA ARG A 175 -67.34 5.97 -61.86
C ARG A 175 -66.18 5.00 -62.01
N ASP A 176 -65.76 4.75 -63.23
CA ASP A 176 -64.65 3.85 -63.52
C ASP A 176 -63.35 4.43 -62.95
N ASP A 177 -63.17 5.75 -63.04
CA ASP A 177 -62.06 6.49 -62.41
C ASP A 177 -62.12 6.38 -60.87
N ALA A 178 -63.26 6.70 -60.24
CA ALA A 178 -63.41 6.56 -58.78
C ALA A 178 -63.25 5.11 -58.28
N ARG A 179 -63.56 4.14 -59.12
CA ARG A 179 -63.37 2.71 -58.82
C ARG A 179 -61.90 2.33 -58.91
N ALA A 180 -61.16 2.85 -59.89
CA ALA A 180 -59.72 2.70 -60.00
C ALA A 180 -59.01 3.32 -58.79
N GLU A 181 -59.34 4.57 -58.42
CA GLU A 181 -58.77 5.23 -57.22
C GLU A 181 -59.00 4.43 -55.94
N ARG A 182 -60.21 3.88 -55.76
CA ARG A 182 -60.53 3.06 -54.59
C ARG A 182 -59.77 1.73 -54.60
N ASP A 183 -59.55 1.13 -55.76
CA ASP A 183 -58.79 -0.11 -55.88
C ASP A 183 -57.28 0.16 -55.65
N ASP A 184 -56.75 1.30 -56.09
CA ASP A 184 -55.41 1.77 -55.76
C ASP A 184 -55.25 1.97 -54.24
N LEU A 185 -56.19 2.66 -53.57
CA LEU A 185 -56.20 2.81 -52.10
C LEU A 185 -56.23 1.47 -51.36
N ARG A 186 -56.89 0.44 -51.91
CA ARG A 186 -56.88 -0.91 -51.32
C ARG A 186 -55.53 -1.59 -51.47
N VAL A 187 -54.87 -1.41 -52.61
CA VAL A 187 -53.52 -1.92 -52.83
C VAL A 187 -52.55 -1.25 -51.88
N ASP A 188 -52.61 0.07 -51.74
CA ASP A 188 -51.76 0.83 -50.82
C ASP A 188 -52.01 0.45 -49.36
N LEU A 189 -53.28 0.30 -48.95
CA LEU A 189 -53.63 -0.16 -47.61
C LEU A 189 -53.10 -1.57 -47.33
N ALA A 190 -53.24 -2.50 -48.28
CA ALA A 190 -52.71 -3.85 -48.15
C ALA A 190 -51.18 -3.86 -48.06
N ALA A 191 -50.50 -3.01 -48.84
CA ALA A 191 -49.05 -2.84 -48.80
C ALA A 191 -48.59 -2.25 -47.45
N ALA A 192 -49.26 -1.22 -46.94
CA ALA A 192 -48.97 -0.61 -45.64
C ALA A 192 -49.18 -1.60 -44.49
N GLN A 193 -50.26 -2.38 -44.53
CA GLN A 193 -50.53 -3.44 -43.55
C GLN A 193 -49.48 -4.55 -43.60
N ALA A 194 -49.03 -4.96 -44.79
CA ALA A 194 -47.96 -5.93 -44.95
C ALA A 194 -46.61 -5.41 -44.42
N ALA A 195 -46.35 -4.11 -44.52
CA ALA A 195 -45.14 -3.46 -44.02
C ALA A 195 -45.13 -3.25 -42.49
N LEU A 196 -46.30 -3.29 -41.82
CA LEU A 196 -46.39 -3.08 -40.36
C LEU A 196 -45.73 -4.21 -39.56
N SER A 197 -46.00 -5.48 -39.91
CA SER A 197 -45.46 -6.65 -39.21
C SER A 197 -43.93 -6.66 -39.07
N PRO A 198 -43.12 -6.42 -40.13
CA PRO A 198 -41.67 -6.36 -39.99
C PRO A 198 -41.17 -5.14 -39.20
N VAL A 199 -41.88 -4.01 -39.22
CA VAL A 199 -41.53 -2.83 -38.39
C VAL A 199 -41.81 -3.12 -36.92
N GLN A 200 -42.95 -3.75 -36.61
CA GLN A 200 -43.29 -4.19 -35.26
C GLN A 200 -42.23 -5.16 -34.71
N ALA A 201 -41.87 -6.20 -35.49
CA ALA A 201 -40.87 -7.17 -35.06
C ALA A 201 -39.49 -6.54 -34.79
N ARG A 202 -39.12 -5.50 -35.55
CA ARG A 202 -37.88 -4.73 -35.30
C ARG A 202 -37.97 -3.89 -34.03
N ALA A 203 -39.11 -3.25 -33.77
CA ALA A 203 -39.32 -2.49 -32.55
C ALA A 203 -39.27 -3.39 -31.29
N ASP A 204 -39.91 -4.56 -31.35
CA ASP A 204 -39.90 -5.54 -30.26
C ASP A 204 -38.47 -6.09 -30.02
N ALA A 205 -37.71 -6.36 -31.08
CA ALA A 205 -36.31 -6.78 -30.98
C ALA A 205 -35.43 -5.69 -30.37
N ALA A 206 -35.60 -4.43 -30.79
CA ALA A 206 -34.85 -3.30 -30.23
C ALA A 206 -35.20 -3.04 -28.75
N GLU A 207 -36.45 -3.28 -28.35
CA GLU A 207 -36.85 -3.23 -26.94
C GLU A 207 -36.11 -4.28 -26.10
N ALA A 208 -36.05 -5.53 -26.59
CA ALA A 208 -35.32 -6.60 -25.92
C ALA A 208 -33.82 -6.29 -25.83
N GLU A 209 -33.19 -5.78 -26.90
CA GLU A 209 -31.79 -5.34 -26.89
C GLU A 209 -31.56 -4.23 -25.85
N ARG A 210 -32.42 -3.21 -25.82
CA ARG A 210 -32.34 -2.11 -24.86
C ARG A 210 -32.42 -2.60 -23.42
N ASP A 211 -33.35 -3.50 -23.14
CA ASP A 211 -33.54 -4.04 -21.79
C ASP A 211 -32.39 -4.96 -21.37
N GLN A 212 -31.81 -5.72 -22.29
CA GLN A 212 -30.58 -6.48 -22.07
C GLN A 212 -29.40 -5.55 -21.75
N VAL A 213 -29.17 -4.50 -22.54
CA VAL A 213 -28.06 -3.55 -22.29
C VAL A 213 -28.26 -2.81 -20.97
N ARG A 214 -29.50 -2.46 -20.60
CA ARG A 214 -29.79 -1.88 -19.28
C ARG A 214 -29.42 -2.81 -18.13
N GLN A 215 -29.68 -4.11 -18.26
CA GLN A 215 -29.27 -5.10 -17.26
C GLN A 215 -27.75 -5.19 -17.16
N LEU A 216 -27.04 -5.21 -18.30
CA LEU A 216 -25.57 -5.22 -18.33
C LEU A 216 -24.95 -3.97 -17.70
N VAL A 217 -25.53 -2.79 -17.92
CA VAL A 217 -25.08 -1.55 -17.25
C VAL A 217 -25.28 -1.65 -15.74
N ALA A 218 -26.42 -2.18 -15.29
CA ALA A 218 -26.70 -2.33 -13.86
C ALA A 218 -25.73 -3.32 -13.18
N THR A 219 -25.38 -4.43 -13.82
CA THR A 219 -24.38 -5.37 -13.30
C THR A 219 -22.99 -4.76 -13.28
N ALA A 220 -22.60 -4.03 -14.33
CA ALA A 220 -21.32 -3.33 -14.39
C ALA A 220 -21.20 -2.24 -13.29
N GLU A 221 -22.26 -1.48 -13.04
CA GLU A 221 -22.30 -0.49 -11.94
C GLU A 221 -22.12 -1.17 -10.57
N GLN A 222 -22.80 -2.29 -10.34
CA GLN A 222 -22.64 -3.07 -9.11
C GLN A 222 -21.21 -3.60 -8.95
N GLN A 223 -20.59 -4.08 -10.03
CA GLN A 223 -19.20 -4.54 -10.03
C GLN A 223 -18.24 -3.39 -9.75
N ARG A 224 -18.40 -2.23 -10.39
CA ARG A 224 -17.59 -1.03 -10.10
C ARG A 224 -17.70 -0.65 -8.62
N ASP A 225 -18.91 -0.62 -8.07
CA ASP A 225 -19.12 -0.29 -6.66
C ASP A 225 -18.50 -1.31 -5.71
N ARG A 226 -18.43 -2.60 -6.11
CA ARG A 226 -17.71 -3.64 -5.36
C ARG A 226 -16.20 -3.43 -5.43
N VAL A 227 -15.64 -3.22 -6.62
CA VAL A 227 -14.20 -2.97 -6.82
C VAL A 227 -13.76 -1.70 -6.11
N THR A 228 -14.56 -0.64 -6.16
CA THR A 228 -14.30 0.62 -5.45
C THR A 228 -14.22 0.41 -3.95
N ARG A 229 -15.16 -0.36 -3.37
CA ARG A 229 -15.12 -0.69 -1.94
C ARG A 229 -13.87 -1.47 -1.55
N VAL A 230 -13.49 -2.48 -2.34
CA VAL A 230 -12.25 -3.26 -2.12
C VAL A 230 -11.01 -2.38 -2.21
N LEU A 231 -10.94 -1.52 -3.23
CA LEU A 231 -9.81 -0.61 -3.42
C LEU A 231 -9.66 0.34 -2.23
N VAL A 232 -10.75 0.92 -1.72
CA VAL A 232 -10.71 1.80 -0.54
C VAL A 232 -10.12 1.07 0.68
N VAL A 233 -10.54 -0.16 0.94
CA VAL A 233 -9.99 -0.96 2.04
C VAL A 233 -8.51 -1.25 1.82
N ALA A 234 -8.12 -1.66 0.61
CA ALA A 234 -6.73 -1.95 0.27
C ALA A 234 -5.83 -0.69 0.41
N GLU A 235 -6.31 0.49 0.01
CA GLU A 235 -5.59 1.75 0.21
C GLU A 235 -5.45 2.09 1.69
N GLN A 236 -6.50 1.88 2.50
CA GLN A 236 -6.44 2.09 3.93
C GLN A 236 -5.42 1.16 4.61
N GLU A 237 -5.37 -0.12 4.20
CA GLU A 237 -4.35 -1.05 4.69
C GLU A 237 -2.94 -0.60 4.30
N ARG A 238 -2.76 -0.16 3.05
CA ARG A 238 -1.46 0.36 2.57
C ARG A 238 -1.01 1.56 3.39
N ASP A 239 -1.91 2.48 3.68
CA ASP A 239 -1.59 3.67 4.48
C ASP A 239 -1.21 3.27 5.92
N GLY A 240 -1.92 2.32 6.52
CA GLY A 240 -1.54 1.74 7.81
C GLY A 240 -0.17 1.05 7.78
N ALA A 241 0.14 0.31 6.72
CA ALA A 241 1.45 -0.32 6.53
C ALA A 241 2.57 0.70 6.31
N LEU A 242 2.28 1.79 5.59
CA LEU A 242 3.21 2.90 5.39
C LEU A 242 3.58 3.57 6.72
N ASP A 243 2.58 3.82 7.57
CA ASP A 243 2.80 4.37 8.91
C ASP A 243 3.69 3.45 9.77
N MET A 244 3.44 2.14 9.74
CA MET A 244 4.27 1.16 10.45
C MET A 244 5.70 1.09 9.90
N ARG A 245 5.87 1.11 8.56
CA ARG A 245 7.18 1.15 7.91
C ARG A 245 7.97 2.39 8.33
N ASP A 246 7.32 3.54 8.34
CA ASP A 246 7.93 4.80 8.73
C ASP A 246 8.27 4.82 10.23
N GLN A 247 7.42 4.22 11.07
CA GLN A 247 7.73 4.00 12.48
C GLN A 247 8.96 3.09 12.67
N ALA A 248 9.01 1.95 11.98
CA ALA A 248 10.14 1.01 12.05
C ALA A 248 11.45 1.68 11.60
N ARG A 249 11.41 2.49 10.53
CA ARG A 249 12.54 3.30 10.06
C ARG A 249 13.00 4.33 11.09
N ARG A 250 12.06 5.02 11.75
CA ARG A 250 12.37 5.98 12.84
C ARG A 250 13.07 5.27 14.01
N ILE A 251 12.55 4.13 14.47
CA ILE A 251 13.15 3.34 15.56
C ILE A 251 14.56 2.87 15.18
N SER A 252 14.71 2.27 14.01
CA SER A 252 16.01 1.79 13.50
C SER A 252 17.04 2.93 13.42
N THR A 253 16.62 4.12 12.97
CA THR A 253 17.47 5.31 12.90
C THR A 253 17.85 5.82 14.29
N ALA A 254 16.92 5.83 15.24
CA ALA A 254 17.18 6.24 16.62
C ALA A 254 18.21 5.31 17.29
N LEU A 255 18.01 4.00 17.21
CA LEU A 255 18.95 3.01 17.76
C LEU A 255 20.35 3.13 17.16
N ARG A 256 20.44 3.41 15.84
CA ARG A 256 21.73 3.66 15.20
C ARG A 256 22.44 4.87 15.79
N ARG A 257 21.72 5.96 16.03
CA ARG A 257 22.27 7.18 16.67
C ARG A 257 22.72 6.92 18.10
N GLU A 258 21.91 6.20 18.89
CA GLU A 258 22.27 5.81 20.26
C GLU A 258 23.54 4.96 20.30
N ARG A 259 23.66 3.98 19.39
CA ARG A 259 24.87 3.18 19.23
C ARG A 259 26.09 4.06 18.92
N ASP A 260 25.98 4.96 17.94
CA ASP A 260 27.10 5.80 17.51
C ASP A 260 27.54 6.76 18.63
N ALA A 261 26.59 7.27 19.42
CA ALA A 261 26.87 8.06 20.62
C ALA A 261 27.59 7.22 21.69
N ALA A 262 27.09 6.02 21.99
CA ALA A 262 27.71 5.12 22.97
C ALA A 262 29.12 4.67 22.57
N VAL A 263 29.38 4.46 21.26
CA VAL A 263 30.71 4.17 20.74
C VAL A 263 31.65 5.35 20.98
N THR A 264 31.17 6.57 20.72
CA THR A 264 31.93 7.81 20.93
C THR A 264 32.29 8.00 22.41
N GLU A 265 31.33 7.82 23.33
CA GLU A 265 31.56 7.93 24.77
C GLU A 265 32.56 6.88 25.29
N ARG A 266 32.45 5.63 24.78
CA ARG A 266 33.40 4.57 25.11
C ARG A 266 34.82 4.93 24.66
N ASP A 267 34.96 5.48 23.47
CA ASP A 267 36.28 5.84 22.93
C ASP A 267 36.89 7.03 23.69
N GLN A 268 36.08 8.00 24.12
CA GLN A 268 36.50 9.04 25.06
C GLN A 268 36.96 8.46 26.41
N THR A 269 36.21 7.50 26.96
CA THR A 269 36.57 6.84 28.22
C THR A 269 37.90 6.09 28.10
N ARG A 270 38.13 5.39 26.99
CA ARG A 270 39.42 4.72 26.70
C ARG A 270 40.58 5.69 26.63
N GLN A 271 40.38 6.84 25.99
CA GLN A 271 41.39 7.90 25.93
C GLN A 271 41.71 8.44 27.33
N ALA A 272 40.70 8.65 28.18
CA ALA A 272 40.90 9.09 29.56
C ALA A 272 41.66 8.06 30.40
N VAL A 273 41.34 6.77 30.25
CA VAL A 273 42.08 5.67 30.92
C VAL A 273 43.54 5.65 30.46
N ALA A 274 43.80 5.72 29.15
CA ALA A 274 45.16 5.76 28.63
C ALA A 274 45.96 6.96 29.18
N ALA A 275 45.33 8.12 29.32
CA ALA A 275 45.96 9.30 29.94
C ALA A 275 46.27 9.09 31.44
N LEU A 276 45.40 8.39 32.17
CA LEU A 276 45.65 8.04 33.58
C LEU A 276 46.77 7.02 33.72
N GLU A 277 46.85 6.03 32.83
CA GLU A 277 47.94 5.06 32.80
C GLU A 277 49.28 5.74 32.55
N GLN A 278 49.35 6.66 31.59
CA GLN A 278 50.56 7.46 31.35
C GLN A 278 50.98 8.27 32.58
N ARG A 279 50.03 8.89 33.29
CA ARG A 279 50.31 9.62 34.54
C ARG A 279 50.82 8.71 35.65
N ARG A 280 50.22 7.52 35.79
CA ARG A 280 50.67 6.49 36.75
C ARG A 280 52.10 6.09 36.45
N ASP A 281 52.41 5.79 35.19
CA ASP A 281 53.74 5.31 34.79
C ASP A 281 54.81 6.39 35.00
N ALA A 282 54.48 7.66 34.73
CA ALA A 282 55.34 8.79 35.07
C ALA A 282 55.58 8.90 36.58
N ALA A 283 54.53 8.84 37.41
CA ALA A 283 54.66 8.90 38.86
C ALA A 283 55.45 7.71 39.43
N VAL A 284 55.32 6.52 38.84
CA VAL A 284 56.14 5.34 39.19
C VAL A 284 57.61 5.58 38.85
N ALA A 285 57.91 6.13 37.66
CA ALA A 285 59.26 6.46 37.26
C ALA A 285 59.89 7.51 38.20
N GLU A 286 59.17 8.57 38.55
CA GLU A 286 59.61 9.60 39.51
C GLU A 286 59.91 8.99 40.89
N ARG A 287 59.00 8.14 41.39
CA ARG A 287 59.20 7.42 42.66
C ARG A 287 60.47 6.57 42.63
N ASP A 288 60.70 5.85 41.53
CA ASP A 288 61.84 4.94 41.41
C ASP A 288 63.16 5.74 41.29
N GLN A 289 63.15 6.88 40.60
CA GLN A 289 64.27 7.83 40.61
C GLN A 289 64.56 8.37 42.03
N ALA A 290 63.52 8.79 42.76
CA ALA A 290 63.67 9.27 44.14
C ALA A 290 64.24 8.19 45.07
N ARG A 291 63.85 6.92 44.89
CA ARG A 291 64.42 5.78 45.63
C ARG A 291 65.89 5.57 45.32
N LEU A 292 66.30 5.67 44.06
CA LEU A 292 67.71 5.59 43.66
C LEU A 292 68.53 6.73 44.26
N ALA A 293 68.04 7.96 44.18
CA ALA A 293 68.69 9.14 44.77
C ALA A 293 68.84 9.02 46.29
N LEU A 294 67.81 8.57 47.00
CA LEU A 294 67.85 8.32 48.44
C LEU A 294 68.89 7.24 48.80
N THR A 295 68.99 6.19 47.98
CA THR A 295 69.97 5.11 48.18
C THR A 295 71.40 5.63 48.00
N ALA A 296 71.65 6.43 46.96
CA ALA A 296 72.94 7.07 46.72
C ALA A 296 73.32 8.04 47.86
N GLN A 297 72.38 8.83 48.36
CA GLN A 297 72.60 9.73 49.50
C GLN A 297 72.97 8.96 50.77
N ARG A 298 72.32 7.83 51.04
CA ARG A 298 72.66 6.96 52.18
C ARG A 298 74.07 6.38 52.05
N GLN A 299 74.48 5.97 50.85
CA GLN A 299 75.84 5.51 50.59
C GLN A 299 76.87 6.62 50.82
N GLN A 300 76.62 7.84 50.34
CA GLN A 300 77.49 8.99 50.59
C GLN A 300 77.63 9.30 52.09
N ARG A 301 76.52 9.29 52.84
CA ARG A 301 76.57 9.49 54.31
C ARG A 301 77.39 8.41 55.00
N ALA A 302 77.21 7.14 54.62
CA ALA A 302 77.99 6.04 55.17
C ALA A 302 79.50 6.18 54.89
N LEU A 303 79.88 6.66 53.69
CA LEU A 303 81.27 6.96 53.36
C LEU A 303 81.83 8.09 54.24
N VAL A 304 81.09 9.19 54.40
CA VAL A 304 81.50 10.32 55.25
C VAL A 304 81.60 9.89 56.73
N ASP A 305 80.65 9.11 57.23
CA ASP A 305 80.69 8.58 58.59
C ASP A 305 81.92 7.69 58.81
N GLU A 306 82.30 6.89 57.81
CA GLU A 306 83.51 6.06 57.85
C GLU A 306 84.80 6.90 57.79
N GLU A 307 84.87 7.91 56.93
CA GLU A 307 85.99 8.87 56.90
C GLU A 307 86.16 9.60 58.25
N LEU A 308 85.05 10.05 58.86
CA LEU A 308 85.04 10.65 60.19
C LEU A 308 85.49 9.66 61.27
N ARG A 309 85.13 8.38 61.14
CA ARG A 309 85.60 7.32 62.05
C ARG A 309 87.10 7.12 61.93
N VAL A 310 87.62 7.00 60.70
CA VAL A 310 89.05 6.81 60.42
C VAL A 310 89.87 8.01 60.92
N THR A 311 89.46 9.23 60.57
CA THR A 311 90.14 10.46 61.03
C THR A 311 90.16 10.58 62.56
N ARG A 312 89.04 10.27 63.23
CA ARG A 312 89.00 10.24 64.71
C ARG A 312 89.98 9.21 65.28
N THR A 313 90.06 8.02 64.70
CA THR A 313 91.03 7.00 65.13
C THR A 313 92.48 7.44 64.90
N SER A 314 92.80 8.03 63.75
CA SER A 314 94.15 8.53 63.46
C SER A 314 94.55 9.70 64.37
N LEU A 315 93.63 10.63 64.67
CA LEU A 315 93.88 11.69 65.64
C LEU A 315 94.10 11.14 67.05
N SER A 316 93.33 10.12 67.46
CA SER A 316 93.54 9.46 68.76
C SER A 316 94.89 8.75 68.84
N GLN A 317 95.34 8.13 67.73
CA GLN A 317 96.67 7.51 67.63
C GLN A 317 97.78 8.56 67.67
N SER A 318 97.70 9.62 66.86
CA SER A 318 98.69 10.71 66.87
C SER A 318 98.77 11.41 68.24
N ARG A 319 97.65 11.55 68.95
CA ARG A 319 97.63 12.07 70.32
C ARG A 319 98.31 11.11 71.29
N ALA A 320 98.03 9.81 71.22
CA ALA A 320 98.70 8.81 72.03
C ALA A 320 100.22 8.75 71.74
N GLU A 321 100.63 8.92 70.49
CA GLU A 321 102.04 9.01 70.07
C GLU A 321 102.71 10.28 70.59
N SER A 322 101.99 11.41 70.61
CA SER A 322 102.49 12.69 71.15
C SER A 322 102.55 12.71 72.69
N GLU A 323 101.67 11.98 73.38
CA GLU A 323 101.67 11.84 74.84
C GLU A 323 102.72 10.81 75.33
N ALA A 324 103.28 9.98 74.43
CA ALA A 324 104.30 8.98 74.73
C ALA A 324 105.74 9.42 74.42
N ALA A 325 105.94 10.62 73.85
CA ALA A 325 107.23 11.22 73.50
C ALA A 325 107.61 12.33 74.50
#